data_AF-X0LAF7-F1
#
_entry.id   AF-X0LAF7-F1
#
_cell.length_a   1.000
_cell.length_b   1.000
_cell.length_c   1.000
_cell.angle_alpha   90.00
_cell.angle_beta   90.00
_cell.angle_gamma   90.00
#
_symmetry.space_group_name_H-M   'P 1'
#
loop_
_entity.id
_entity.type
_entity.pdbx_description
1 polymer ?
#
loop_
_entity_poly.entity_id
_entity_poly.type
_entity_poly.pdbx_seq_one_letter_code
_entity_poly.pdbx_strand_id
1 'polypeptide(L)'
;MSIGKVERYSTHLAGLETLVRGRGGVDRFRSSYLLLSLIWSDVIGSLSLDRPPRFAAPSHLWTQLEQPTITHVLAKTLKALRDLSPVLSDLCSVLLSLARVAKASQHWEESTFRYCETILHSSYFLLLVPRHTPSEGPEGHSSRISQIHQVVRLAALRFLVTAAEHSHHTVGAIQYRKPQLSHLLTGYEISWDGLEELQVWVQVIAAVTEGTRDRSWMTQRIALTIERLGLNWIELEGMLRQIAWVDSFEGEFSRLEEAVNSQEIARVG
;
A
#
# COMPACT_ATOMS: atom_id res chain seq x y z
N MET A 1 15.90 9.13 0.90
CA MET A 1 16.89 8.38 1.70
C MET A 1 18.21 8.51 0.94
N SER A 2 19.30 8.95 1.57
CA SER A 2 20.60 8.93 0.89
C SER A 2 21.10 7.48 0.75
N ILE A 3 21.88 7.19 -0.29
CA ILE A 3 22.46 5.86 -0.57
C ILE A 3 23.14 5.28 0.68
N GLY A 4 23.87 6.12 1.43
CA GLY A 4 24.56 5.71 2.67
C GLY A 4 23.64 5.25 3.81
N LYS A 5 22.36 5.65 3.87
CA LYS A 5 21.41 5.12 4.88
C LYS A 5 20.91 3.72 4.51
N VAL A 6 20.70 3.44 3.22
CA VAL A 6 20.31 2.11 2.72
C VAL A 6 21.41 1.08 2.98
N GLU A 7 22.65 1.43 2.67
CA GLU A 7 23.82 0.57 2.91
C GLU A 7 23.99 0.26 4.39
N ARG A 8 23.90 1.27 5.26
CA ARG A 8 23.96 1.08 6.72
C ARG A 8 22.87 0.13 7.23
N TYR A 9 21.63 0.31 6.77
CA TYR A 9 20.54 -0.60 7.11
C TYR A 9 20.83 -2.03 6.64
N SER A 10 21.29 -2.20 5.40
CA SER A 10 21.61 -3.52 4.85
C SER A 10 22.72 -4.23 5.64
N THR A 11 23.79 -3.51 5.99
CA THR A 11 24.90 -4.03 6.80
C THR A 11 24.45 -4.39 8.21
N HIS A 12 23.67 -3.52 8.86
CA HIS A 12 23.16 -3.79 10.21
C HIS A 12 22.26 -5.02 10.24
N LEU A 13 21.36 -5.15 9.26
CA LEU A 13 20.45 -6.28 9.18
C LEU A 13 21.18 -7.59 8.87
N ALA A 14 22.26 -7.56 8.07
CA ALA A 14 23.11 -8.73 7.83
C ALA A 14 23.84 -9.20 9.11
N GLY A 15 24.33 -8.26 9.93
CA GLY A 15 24.88 -8.56 11.24
C GLY A 15 23.83 -9.20 12.17
N LEU A 16 22.62 -8.63 12.21
CA LEU A 16 21.52 -9.16 13.00
C LEU A 16 21.11 -10.57 12.57
N GLU A 17 21.05 -10.82 11.27
CA GLU A 17 20.78 -12.14 10.69
C GLU A 17 21.82 -13.19 11.13
N THR A 18 23.09 -12.81 11.18
CA THR A 18 24.18 -13.67 11.67
C THR A 18 23.99 -14.00 13.16
N LEU A 19 23.62 -13.02 13.99
CA LEU A 19 23.35 -13.22 15.41
C LEU A 19 22.14 -14.12 15.67
N VAL A 20 21.07 -13.95 14.88
CA VAL A 20 19.85 -14.79 14.95
C VAL A 20 20.17 -16.23 14.54
N ARG A 21 20.91 -16.41 13.43
CA ARG A 21 21.36 -17.74 12.98
C ARG A 21 22.24 -18.42 14.02
N GLY A 22 23.19 -17.69 14.62
CA GLY A 22 24.05 -18.19 15.69
C GLY A 22 23.29 -18.62 16.95
N ARG A 23 22.10 -18.06 17.19
CA ARG A 23 21.19 -18.48 18.28
C ARG A 23 20.29 -19.67 17.91
N GLY A 24 20.37 -20.17 16.68
CA GLY A 24 19.54 -21.28 16.19
C GLY A 24 18.20 -20.84 15.58
N GLY A 25 18.08 -19.58 15.16
CA GLY A 25 16.90 -19.05 14.46
C GLY A 25 15.97 -18.20 15.31
N VAL A 26 14.94 -17.66 14.65
CA VAL A 26 13.94 -16.74 15.26
C VAL A 26 13.12 -17.44 16.34
N ASP A 27 12.82 -18.73 16.17
CA ASP A 27 12.03 -19.52 17.14
C ASP A 27 12.72 -19.76 18.49
N ARG A 28 14.02 -19.44 18.59
CA ARG A 28 14.78 -19.57 19.83
C ARG A 28 14.64 -18.36 20.75
N PHE A 29 14.04 -17.27 20.28
CA PHE A 29 13.77 -16.10 21.10
C PHE A 29 12.57 -16.37 22.01
N ARG A 30 12.80 -16.37 23.33
CA ARG A 30 11.73 -16.56 24.34
C ARG A 30 11.00 -15.28 24.72
N SER A 31 11.59 -14.12 24.42
CA SER A 31 10.99 -12.82 24.70
C SER A 31 10.16 -12.36 23.51
N SER A 32 8.84 -12.27 23.68
CA SER A 32 7.93 -11.73 22.66
C SER A 32 8.28 -10.30 22.27
N TYR A 33 8.79 -9.50 23.22
CA TYR A 33 9.24 -8.14 22.95
C TYR A 33 10.45 -8.11 22.00
N LEU A 34 11.51 -8.86 22.30
CA LEU A 34 12.71 -8.90 21.44
C LEU A 34 12.37 -9.45 20.05
N LEU A 35 11.52 -10.46 20.01
CA LEU A 35 11.04 -11.05 18.77
C LEU A 35 10.23 -10.03 17.95
N LEU A 36 9.28 -9.33 18.57
CA LEU A 36 8.50 -8.28 17.92
C LEU A 36 9.39 -7.15 17.41
N SER A 37 10.37 -6.68 18.19
CA SER A 37 11.31 -5.64 17.78
C SER A 37 12.18 -6.07 16.58
N LEU A 38 12.61 -7.35 16.54
CA LEU A 38 13.35 -7.93 15.43
C LEU A 38 12.51 -7.91 14.14
N ILE A 39 11.29 -8.46 14.20
CA ILE A 39 10.37 -8.52 13.06
C ILE A 39 9.99 -7.10 12.62
N TRP A 40 9.69 -6.21 13.56
CA TRP A 40 9.38 -4.81 13.26
C TRP A 40 10.49 -4.12 12.48
N SER A 41 11.74 -4.24 12.96
CA SER A 41 12.89 -3.58 12.32
C SER A 41 13.16 -4.10 10.90
N ASP A 42 12.99 -5.41 10.69
CA ASP A 42 13.14 -6.02 9.38
C ASP A 42 12.01 -5.60 8.43
N VAL A 43 10.75 -5.68 8.87
CA VAL A 43 9.59 -5.33 8.04
C VAL A 43 9.62 -3.85 7.63
N ILE A 44 9.87 -2.91 8.54
CA ILE A 44 9.88 -1.48 8.20
C ILE A 44 10.94 -1.15 7.14
N GLY A 45 12.16 -1.67 7.30
CA GLY A 45 13.18 -1.42 6.29
C GLY A 45 12.97 -2.20 5.00
N SER A 46 12.35 -3.38 5.06
CA SER A 46 11.93 -4.14 3.88
C SER A 46 10.77 -3.46 3.12
N LEU A 47 9.84 -2.84 3.84
CA LEU A 47 8.77 -1.99 3.30
C LEU A 47 9.35 -0.79 2.56
N SER A 48 10.36 -0.15 3.15
CA SER A 48 11.08 0.98 2.55
C SER A 48 11.81 0.63 1.25
N LEU A 49 12.23 -0.62 1.09
CA LEU A 49 13.00 -1.10 -0.05
C LEU A 49 12.16 -1.91 -1.04
N ASP A 50 10.86 -2.07 -0.76
CA ASP A 50 9.97 -3.00 -1.45
C ASP A 50 10.57 -4.39 -1.67
N ARG A 51 11.06 -5.02 -0.58
CA ARG A 51 11.62 -6.38 -0.62
C ARG A 51 10.97 -7.29 0.43
N PRO A 52 11.00 -8.62 0.27
CA PRO A 52 10.55 -9.52 1.33
C PRO A 52 11.38 -9.34 2.61
N PRO A 53 10.77 -9.48 3.82
CA PRO A 53 11.50 -9.54 5.08
C PRO A 53 12.48 -10.72 5.10
N ARG A 54 13.59 -10.59 5.82
CA ARG A 54 14.59 -11.65 5.99
C ARG A 54 14.20 -12.68 7.04
N PHE A 55 13.44 -12.27 8.05
CA PHE A 55 13.03 -13.13 9.16
C PHE A 55 11.59 -13.60 8.95
N ALA A 56 11.39 -14.91 9.00
CA ALA A 56 10.05 -15.47 9.08
C ALA A 56 9.44 -15.12 10.44
N ALA A 57 8.30 -14.45 10.43
CA ALA A 57 7.61 -14.10 11.66
C ALA A 57 6.83 -15.31 12.20
N PRO A 58 7.04 -15.70 13.47
CA PRO A 58 6.29 -16.80 14.07
C PRO A 58 4.79 -16.52 14.13
N SER A 59 3.97 -17.54 13.86
CA SER A 59 2.51 -17.41 13.77
C SER A 59 1.84 -16.88 15.05
N HIS A 60 2.42 -17.17 16.21
CA HIS A 60 1.90 -16.73 17.50
C HIS A 60 2.02 -15.21 17.72
N LEU A 61 2.84 -14.50 16.94
CA LEU A 61 2.90 -13.03 16.96
C LEU A 61 1.63 -12.37 16.42
N TRP A 62 0.80 -13.11 15.69
CA TRP A 62 -0.29 -12.54 14.86
C TRP A 62 -1.70 -12.82 15.42
N THR A 63 -1.81 -13.16 16.70
CA THR A 63 -2.94 -13.93 17.22
C THR A 63 -4.25 -13.16 17.43
N GLN A 64 -4.32 -11.84 17.22
CA GLN A 64 -5.52 -11.06 17.53
C GLN A 64 -5.81 -9.91 16.55
N LEU A 65 -5.71 -10.17 15.25
CA LEU A 65 -6.16 -9.16 14.28
C LEU A 65 -7.69 -9.10 14.23
N GLU A 66 -8.22 -7.88 14.34
CA GLU A 66 -9.63 -7.63 14.11
C GLU A 66 -10.02 -8.00 12.68
N GLN A 67 -11.24 -8.51 12.53
CA GLN A 67 -11.78 -8.76 11.20
C GLN A 67 -12.09 -7.43 10.51
N PRO A 68 -11.78 -7.31 9.20
CA PRO A 68 -12.11 -6.13 8.44
C PRO A 68 -13.62 -6.03 8.27
N THR A 69 -14.13 -4.81 8.19
CA THR A 69 -15.50 -4.58 7.74
C THR A 69 -15.53 -4.74 6.22
N ILE A 70 -16.26 -5.75 5.74
CA ILE A 70 -16.43 -5.97 4.30
C ILE A 70 -17.60 -5.10 3.82
N THR A 71 -17.27 -3.99 3.17
CA THR A 71 -18.26 -3.08 2.58
C THR A 71 -18.75 -3.61 1.23
N HIS A 72 -19.78 -2.96 0.67
CA HIS A 72 -20.32 -3.33 -0.64
C HIS A 72 -19.27 -3.17 -1.77
N VAL A 73 -18.58 -2.03 -1.84
CA VAL A 73 -17.57 -1.77 -2.88
C VAL A 73 -16.38 -2.72 -2.75
N LEU A 74 -15.91 -3.00 -1.52
CA LEU A 74 -14.85 -3.98 -1.31
C LEU A 74 -15.31 -5.39 -1.72
N ALA A 75 -16.51 -5.83 -1.32
CA ALA A 75 -17.04 -7.13 -1.72
C ALA A 75 -17.14 -7.28 -3.25
N LYS A 76 -17.64 -6.26 -3.94
CA LYS A 76 -17.71 -6.20 -5.41
C LYS A 76 -16.32 -6.31 -6.04
N THR A 77 -15.36 -5.51 -5.54
CA THR A 77 -13.96 -5.50 -6.03
C THR A 77 -13.29 -6.86 -5.84
N LEU A 78 -13.43 -7.46 -4.65
CA LEU A 78 -12.88 -8.78 -4.35
C LEU A 78 -13.47 -9.87 -5.25
N LYS A 79 -14.77 -9.78 -5.56
CA LYS A 79 -15.42 -10.70 -6.50
C LYS A 79 -14.87 -10.50 -7.92
N ALA A 80 -14.82 -9.27 -8.41
CA ALA A 80 -14.31 -8.96 -9.74
C ALA A 80 -12.86 -9.42 -9.95
N LEU A 81 -11.97 -9.24 -8.95
CA LEU A 81 -10.60 -9.74 -9.02
C LEU A 81 -10.52 -11.27 -9.12
N ARG A 82 -11.33 -11.98 -8.34
CA ARG A 82 -11.40 -13.46 -8.39
C ARG A 82 -11.94 -13.97 -9.71
N ASP A 83 -12.98 -13.33 -10.23
CA ASP A 83 -13.60 -13.68 -11.50
C ASP A 83 -12.65 -13.39 -12.67
N LEU A 84 -11.80 -12.37 -12.55
CA LEU A 84 -10.81 -12.00 -13.57
C LEU A 84 -9.65 -12.99 -13.66
N SER A 85 -9.05 -13.40 -12.53
CA SER A 85 -7.99 -14.41 -12.52
C SER A 85 -7.67 -14.94 -11.12
N PRO A 86 -7.44 -16.26 -10.95
CA PRO A 86 -6.93 -16.82 -9.69
C PRO A 86 -5.59 -16.22 -9.23
N VAL A 87 -4.78 -15.71 -10.16
CA VAL A 87 -3.48 -15.06 -9.86
C VAL A 87 -3.65 -13.80 -9.01
N LEU A 88 -4.84 -13.18 -9.02
CA LEU A 88 -5.15 -11.95 -8.25
C LEU A 88 -5.70 -12.26 -6.85
N SER A 89 -5.76 -13.54 -6.44
CA SER A 89 -6.33 -13.94 -5.15
C SER A 89 -5.52 -13.43 -3.95
N ASP A 90 -4.21 -13.24 -4.11
CA ASP A 90 -3.34 -12.66 -3.08
C ASP A 90 -3.68 -11.18 -2.83
N LEU A 91 -4.02 -10.41 -3.87
CA LEU A 91 -4.47 -9.03 -3.76
C LEU A 91 -5.79 -8.92 -2.99
N CYS A 92 -6.67 -9.91 -3.10
CA CYS A 92 -7.89 -9.95 -2.27
C CYS A 92 -7.55 -9.94 -0.78
N SER A 93 -6.57 -10.76 -0.37
CA SER A 93 -6.08 -10.79 1.00
C SER A 93 -5.38 -9.50 1.40
N VAL A 94 -4.64 -8.87 0.47
CA VAL A 94 -4.02 -7.54 0.68
C VAL A 94 -5.08 -6.49 0.95
N LEU A 95 -6.08 -6.36 0.08
CA LEU A 95 -7.15 -5.37 0.22
C LEU A 95 -7.93 -5.55 1.53
N LEU A 96 -8.21 -6.81 1.92
CA LEU A 96 -8.78 -7.10 3.24
C LEU A 96 -7.86 -6.65 4.38
N SER A 97 -6.55 -6.77 4.23
CA SER A 97 -5.59 -6.27 5.22
C SER A 97 -5.55 -4.75 5.30
N LEU A 98 -5.64 -4.06 4.17
CA LEU A 98 -5.74 -2.59 4.15
C LEU A 98 -7.03 -2.12 4.83
N ALA A 99 -8.15 -2.81 4.60
CA ALA A 99 -9.41 -2.53 5.27
C ALA A 99 -9.31 -2.73 6.80
N ARG A 100 -8.51 -3.69 7.29
CA ARG A 100 -8.21 -3.81 8.74
C ARG A 100 -7.44 -2.61 9.25
N VAL A 101 -6.42 -2.15 8.51
CA VAL A 101 -5.64 -0.96 8.89
C VAL A 101 -6.52 0.28 8.94
N ALA A 102 -7.38 0.48 7.94
CA ALA A 102 -8.37 1.56 7.88
C ALA A 102 -9.34 1.54 9.08
N LYS A 103 -9.81 0.36 9.48
CA LYS A 103 -10.65 0.22 10.68
C LYS A 103 -9.87 0.50 11.97
N ALA A 104 -8.66 -0.04 12.09
CA ALA A 104 -7.80 0.17 13.25
C ALA A 104 -7.40 1.65 13.40
N SER A 105 -7.27 2.39 12.29
CA SER A 105 -7.00 3.83 12.35
C SER A 105 -8.15 4.66 12.90
N GLN A 106 -9.39 4.16 12.93
CA GLN A 106 -10.50 4.91 13.53
C GLN A 106 -10.41 4.98 15.07
N HIS A 107 -9.70 4.03 15.68
CA HIS A 107 -9.57 3.88 17.14
C HIS A 107 -8.10 4.00 17.58
N TRP A 108 -7.26 4.68 16.79
CA TRP A 108 -5.82 4.74 17.02
C TRP A 108 -5.45 5.42 18.35
N GLU A 109 -6.29 6.36 18.80
CA GLU A 109 -6.16 7.06 20.09
C GLU A 109 -6.38 6.11 21.28
N GLU A 110 -7.26 5.11 21.12
CA GLU A 110 -7.54 4.11 22.16
C GLU A 110 -6.40 3.10 22.28
N SER A 111 -5.76 2.74 21.17
CA SER A 111 -4.62 1.82 21.17
C SER A 111 -3.68 2.01 19.99
N THR A 112 -2.69 2.87 20.16
CA THR A 112 -1.64 3.08 19.16
C THR A 112 -0.85 1.80 18.88
N PHE A 113 -0.64 0.95 19.90
CA PHE A 113 0.02 -0.34 19.74
C PHE A 113 -0.72 -1.26 18.76
N ARG A 114 -2.05 -1.40 18.89
CA ARG A 114 -2.87 -2.24 18.00
C ARG A 114 -2.86 -1.73 16.56
N TYR A 115 -2.92 -0.42 16.38
CA TYR A 115 -2.83 0.18 15.04
C TYR A 115 -1.47 -0.13 14.40
N CYS A 116 -0.39 0.11 15.14
CA CYS A 116 0.99 -0.21 14.76
C CYS A 116 1.20 -1.69 14.44
N GLU A 117 0.67 -2.61 15.26
CA GLU A 117 0.73 -4.05 15.03
C GLU A 117 -0.04 -4.47 13.77
N THR A 118 -1.20 -3.85 13.51
CA THR A 118 -2.00 -4.10 12.31
C THR A 118 -1.27 -3.65 11.04
N ILE A 119 -0.59 -2.49 11.09
CA ILE A 119 0.28 -2.02 10.01
C ILE A 119 1.45 -2.99 9.81
N LEU A 120 2.11 -3.42 10.87
CA LEU A 120 3.24 -4.35 10.81
C LEU A 120 2.84 -5.66 10.13
N HIS A 121 1.75 -6.27 10.59
CA HIS A 121 1.25 -7.52 10.01
C HIS A 121 0.87 -7.34 8.53
N SER A 122 0.12 -6.28 8.21
CA SER A 122 -0.30 -6.00 6.84
C SER A 122 0.90 -5.76 5.92
N SER A 123 1.93 -5.10 6.43
CA SER A 123 3.19 -4.86 5.74
C SER A 123 3.95 -6.16 5.50
N TYR A 124 4.10 -6.99 6.53
CA TYR A 124 4.72 -8.31 6.41
C TYR A 124 4.02 -9.15 5.32
N PHE A 125 2.68 -9.25 5.40
CA PHE A 125 1.89 -9.99 4.42
C PHE A 125 2.05 -9.46 3.00
N LEU A 126 1.93 -8.13 2.80
CA LEU A 126 2.11 -7.51 1.48
C LEU A 126 3.51 -7.78 0.90
N LEU A 127 4.56 -7.74 1.72
CA LEU A 127 5.93 -7.90 1.21
C LEU A 127 6.25 -9.32 0.73
N LEU A 128 5.46 -10.32 1.17
CA LEU A 128 5.50 -11.69 0.69
C LEU A 128 4.75 -11.90 -0.63
N VAL A 129 3.87 -10.97 -1.02
CA VAL A 129 3.15 -11.03 -2.30
C VAL A 129 4.16 -10.97 -3.46
N PRO A 130 4.03 -11.86 -4.49
CA PRO A 130 4.89 -11.88 -5.66
C PRO A 130 5.00 -10.51 -6.33
N ARG A 131 6.15 -10.23 -6.93
CA ARG A 131 6.36 -9.02 -7.74
C ARG A 131 6.28 -9.43 -9.19
N HIS A 132 5.34 -8.83 -9.93
CA HIS A 132 5.24 -9.05 -11.37
C HIS A 132 5.93 -7.88 -12.06
N THR A 133 7.10 -8.12 -12.62
CA THR A 133 7.71 -7.18 -13.57
C THR A 133 6.95 -7.31 -14.89
N PRO A 134 6.42 -6.20 -15.44
CA PRO A 134 6.00 -6.18 -16.84
C PRO A 134 7.17 -6.69 -17.69
N SER A 135 7.01 -7.82 -18.37
CA SER A 135 8.09 -8.42 -19.16
C SER A 135 8.31 -7.63 -20.44
N GLU A 136 9.53 -7.12 -20.65
CA GLU A 136 10.03 -6.64 -21.96
C GLU A 136 10.50 -7.84 -22.82
N GLY A 137 9.67 -8.89 -22.91
CA GLY A 137 9.93 -9.99 -23.84
C GLY A 137 9.73 -9.54 -25.30
N PRO A 138 10.25 -10.29 -26.29
CA PRO A 138 10.16 -9.93 -27.71
C PRO A 138 8.71 -9.82 -28.26
N GLU A 139 7.69 -10.24 -27.51
CA GLU A 139 6.27 -10.07 -27.82
C GLU A 139 5.58 -8.91 -27.06
N GLY A 140 6.34 -8.14 -26.27
CA GLY A 140 6.08 -6.74 -25.89
C GLY A 140 4.89 -6.40 -24.99
N HIS A 141 3.95 -7.30 -24.70
CA HIS A 141 2.75 -6.97 -23.95
C HIS A 141 2.73 -7.64 -22.57
N SER A 142 2.94 -6.85 -21.51
CA SER A 142 2.61 -7.30 -20.16
C SER A 142 1.12 -7.60 -20.09
N SER A 143 0.74 -8.80 -19.60
CA SER A 143 -0.67 -9.16 -19.47
C SER A 143 -1.40 -8.16 -18.56
N ARG A 144 -2.65 -7.84 -18.89
CA ARG A 144 -3.56 -7.01 -18.06
C ARG A 144 -3.53 -7.44 -16.59
N ILE A 145 -3.50 -8.76 -16.35
CA ILE A 145 -3.47 -9.37 -15.02
C ILE A 145 -2.19 -8.97 -14.28
N SER A 146 -1.01 -9.09 -14.92
CA SER A 146 0.28 -8.73 -14.31
C SER A 146 0.36 -7.23 -14.00
N GLN A 147 -0.19 -6.38 -14.87
CA GLN A 147 -0.22 -4.93 -14.66
C GLN A 147 -1.12 -4.54 -13.49
N ILE A 148 -2.37 -5.04 -13.46
CA ILE A 148 -3.30 -4.82 -12.35
C ILE A 148 -2.65 -5.28 -11.04
N HIS A 149 -2.04 -6.47 -11.04
CA HIS A 149 -1.39 -7.00 -9.87
C HIS A 149 -0.29 -6.10 -9.34
N GLN A 150 0.65 -5.72 -10.19
CA GLN A 150 1.79 -4.90 -9.78
C GLN A 150 1.36 -3.50 -9.33
N VAL A 151 0.39 -2.90 -10.01
CA VAL A 151 -0.10 -1.56 -9.70
C VAL A 151 -0.88 -1.54 -8.38
N VAL A 152 -1.77 -2.49 -8.15
CA VAL A 152 -2.54 -2.60 -6.89
C VAL A 152 -1.59 -2.92 -5.73
N ARG A 153 -0.62 -3.81 -5.93
CA ARG A 153 0.41 -4.14 -4.93
C ARG A 153 1.22 -2.91 -4.53
N LEU A 154 1.65 -2.11 -5.50
CA LEU A 154 2.40 -0.87 -5.23
C LEU A 154 1.53 0.20 -4.56
N ALA A 155 0.26 0.33 -4.93
CA ALA A 155 -0.67 1.21 -4.23
C ALA A 155 -0.87 0.77 -2.77
N ALA A 156 -1.01 -0.53 -2.51
CA ALA A 156 -1.04 -1.07 -1.15
C ALA A 156 0.24 -0.77 -0.36
N LEU A 157 1.41 -0.88 -1.01
CA LEU A 157 2.70 -0.54 -0.41
C LEU A 157 2.73 0.93 0.00
N ARG A 158 2.28 1.82 -0.89
CA ARG A 158 2.19 3.25 -0.63
C ARG A 158 1.27 3.57 0.53
N PHE A 159 0.07 3.00 0.53
CA PHE A 159 -0.89 3.15 1.61
C PHE A 159 -0.27 2.78 2.96
N LEU A 160 0.37 1.61 3.07
CA LEU A 160 0.96 1.13 4.33
C LEU A 160 2.17 1.95 4.77
N VAL A 161 3.02 2.37 3.84
CA VAL A 161 4.14 3.28 4.12
C VAL A 161 3.62 4.58 4.71
N THR A 162 2.63 5.20 4.04
CA THR A 162 2.10 6.48 4.48
C THR A 162 1.35 6.34 5.81
N ALA A 163 0.58 5.27 6.02
CA ALA A 163 -0.05 4.97 7.31
C ALA A 163 0.99 4.80 8.45
N ALA A 164 2.10 4.12 8.17
CA ALA A 164 3.19 3.93 9.12
C ALA A 164 3.93 5.23 9.46
N GLU A 165 4.08 6.14 8.50
CA GLU A 165 4.71 7.44 8.73
C GLU A 165 3.84 8.36 9.61
N HIS A 166 2.52 8.34 9.38
CA HIS A 166 1.56 9.12 10.17
C HIS A 166 1.35 8.60 11.59
N SER A 167 1.73 7.35 11.89
CA SER A 167 1.64 6.84 13.27
C SER A 167 2.67 7.45 14.22
N HIS A 168 3.54 8.38 13.78
CA HIS A 168 4.56 9.11 14.56
C HIS A 168 5.57 8.26 15.36
N HIS A 169 5.44 6.93 15.36
CA HIS A 169 6.33 5.98 16.03
C HIS A 169 7.30 5.27 15.08
N THR A 170 7.14 5.47 13.76
CA THR A 170 7.98 4.90 12.70
C THR A 170 8.97 5.92 12.12
N VAL A 171 9.45 6.84 12.98
CA VAL A 171 10.18 8.06 12.58
C VAL A 171 11.47 7.73 11.80
N GLY A 172 11.53 8.21 10.56
CA GLY A 172 12.76 8.42 9.81
C GLY A 172 13.27 7.24 8.94
N ALA A 173 12.64 6.07 9.01
CA ALA A 173 13.13 4.87 8.32
C ALA A 173 12.64 4.71 6.87
N ILE A 174 11.52 5.33 6.46
CA ILE A 174 10.87 5.05 5.17
C ILE A 174 11.13 6.16 4.13
N GLN A 175 12.39 6.49 3.90
CA GLN A 175 12.74 7.59 2.98
C GLN A 175 13.04 7.16 1.53
N TYR A 176 12.94 5.88 1.16
CA TYR A 176 13.21 5.48 -0.23
C TYR A 176 11.89 5.38 -1.00
N ARG A 177 11.51 6.47 -1.66
CA ARG A 177 10.35 6.54 -2.54
C ARG A 177 10.81 6.76 -3.98
N LYS A 178 11.13 5.69 -4.73
CA LYS A 178 11.16 5.80 -6.19
C LYS A 178 9.71 5.91 -6.69
N PRO A 179 9.35 6.83 -7.60
CA PRO A 179 7.99 6.96 -8.13
C PRO A 179 7.66 5.79 -9.07
N GLN A 180 7.53 4.59 -8.51
CA GLN A 180 7.29 3.35 -9.25
C GLN A 180 5.82 3.23 -9.68
N LEU A 181 4.88 3.74 -8.88
CA LEU A 181 3.46 3.62 -9.18
C LEU A 181 3.05 4.58 -10.30
N SER A 182 3.39 5.87 -10.18
CA SER A 182 3.15 6.86 -11.25
C SER A 182 3.74 6.42 -12.58
N HIS A 183 4.97 5.92 -12.59
CA HIS A 183 5.64 5.47 -13.82
C HIS A 183 4.93 4.29 -14.48
N LEU A 184 4.40 3.34 -13.71
CA LEU A 184 3.61 2.24 -14.28
C LEU A 184 2.27 2.73 -14.80
N LEU A 185 1.62 3.65 -14.09
CA LEU A 185 0.34 4.21 -14.49
C LEU A 185 0.45 5.08 -15.75
N THR A 186 1.60 5.72 -16.01
CA THR A 186 1.84 6.49 -17.25
C THR A 186 2.41 5.63 -18.37
N GLY A 187 3.22 4.62 -18.05
CA GLY A 187 3.90 3.79 -19.04
C GLY A 187 3.02 2.72 -19.69
N TYR A 188 1.86 2.40 -19.10
CA TYR A 188 0.98 1.33 -19.57
C TYR A 188 -0.50 1.76 -19.58
N GLU A 189 -1.17 1.53 -20.71
CA GLU A 189 -2.64 1.59 -20.79
C GLU A 189 -3.23 0.28 -20.25
N ILE A 190 -3.68 0.33 -19.00
CA ILE A 190 -4.29 -0.81 -18.32
C ILE A 190 -5.81 -0.73 -18.52
N SER A 191 -6.44 -1.78 -19.06
CA SER A 191 -7.91 -1.91 -19.05
C SER A 191 -8.40 -2.24 -17.63
N TRP A 192 -9.27 -1.38 -17.11
CA TRP A 192 -9.87 -1.50 -15.77
C TRP A 192 -11.33 -1.95 -15.80
N ASP A 193 -11.78 -2.52 -16.92
CA ASP A 193 -13.20 -2.91 -17.09
C ASP A 193 -13.67 -3.83 -15.96
N GLY A 194 -14.69 -3.39 -15.22
CA GLY A 194 -15.23 -4.07 -14.03
C GLY A 194 -14.46 -3.85 -12.73
N LEU A 195 -13.44 -2.98 -12.74
CA LEU A 195 -12.57 -2.63 -11.60
C LEU A 195 -12.39 -1.10 -11.49
N GLU A 196 -13.37 -0.33 -11.93
CA GLU A 196 -13.30 1.13 -12.01
C GLU A 196 -13.13 1.80 -10.64
N GLU A 197 -13.79 1.30 -9.59
CA GLU A 197 -13.61 1.83 -8.23
C GLU A 197 -12.19 1.59 -7.70
N LEU A 198 -11.62 0.42 -7.99
CA LEU A 198 -10.24 0.08 -7.64
C LEU A 198 -9.23 0.93 -8.44
N GLN A 199 -9.53 1.20 -9.72
CA GLN A 199 -8.73 2.09 -10.57
C GLN A 199 -8.58 3.47 -9.93
N VAL A 200 -9.69 4.08 -9.50
CA VAL A 200 -9.65 5.42 -8.89
C VAL A 200 -8.93 5.36 -7.55
N TRP A 201 -9.17 4.34 -6.73
CA TRP A 201 -8.47 4.17 -5.47
C TRP A 201 -6.95 4.14 -5.67
N VAL A 202 -6.45 3.36 -6.63
CA VAL A 202 -5.03 3.30 -6.98
C VAL A 202 -4.49 4.68 -7.39
N GLN A 203 -5.22 5.40 -8.24
CA GLN A 203 -4.80 6.72 -8.74
C GLN A 203 -4.71 7.75 -7.62
N VAL A 204 -5.72 7.77 -6.74
CA VAL A 204 -5.79 8.66 -5.59
C VAL A 204 -4.67 8.36 -4.59
N ILE A 205 -4.41 7.09 -4.29
CA ILE A 205 -3.26 6.70 -3.45
C ILE A 205 -1.94 7.14 -4.08
N ALA A 206 -1.77 6.98 -5.40
CA ALA A 206 -0.57 7.47 -6.09
C ALA A 206 -0.39 9.00 -5.94
N ALA A 207 -1.46 9.76 -6.18
CA ALA A 207 -1.45 11.21 -6.13
C ALA A 207 -1.14 11.76 -4.72
N VAL A 208 -1.71 11.14 -3.68
CA VAL A 208 -1.52 11.53 -2.28
C VAL A 208 -0.13 11.17 -1.77
N THR A 209 0.40 10.00 -2.15
CA THR A 209 1.61 9.44 -1.50
C THR A 209 2.93 9.72 -2.24
N GLU A 210 2.91 9.98 -3.56
CA GLU A 210 4.14 10.09 -4.37
C GLU A 210 4.70 11.51 -4.48
N GLY A 211 4.04 12.54 -3.96
CA GLY A 211 4.63 13.87 -3.79
C GLY A 211 5.24 14.48 -5.07
N THR A 212 4.70 14.14 -6.25
CA THR A 212 5.29 14.59 -7.52
C THR A 212 5.14 16.10 -7.68
N ARG A 213 6.20 16.76 -8.18
CA ARG A 213 6.18 18.21 -8.49
C ARG A 213 5.20 18.54 -9.63
N ASP A 214 4.89 17.55 -10.46
CA ASP A 214 3.84 17.63 -11.47
C ASP A 214 2.77 16.57 -11.16
N ARG A 215 1.64 17.04 -10.63
CA ARG A 215 0.44 16.23 -10.36
C ARG A 215 -0.62 16.40 -11.45
N SER A 216 -0.39 17.30 -12.42
CA SER A 216 -1.42 17.75 -13.35
C SER A 216 -2.05 16.60 -14.13
N TRP A 217 -1.24 15.65 -14.60
CA TRP A 217 -1.70 14.46 -15.32
C TRP A 217 -2.52 13.51 -14.44
N MET A 218 -2.15 13.34 -13.16
CA MET A 218 -2.86 12.48 -12.20
C MET A 218 -4.21 13.10 -11.84
N THR A 219 -4.20 14.39 -11.51
CA THR A 219 -5.39 15.19 -11.26
C THR A 219 -6.36 15.12 -12.43
N GLN A 220 -5.85 15.28 -13.66
CA GLN A 220 -6.66 15.19 -14.88
C GLN A 220 -7.30 13.81 -15.05
N ARG A 221 -6.55 12.74 -14.77
CA ARG A 221 -7.03 11.37 -14.93
C ARG A 221 -8.06 10.99 -13.87
N ILE A 222 -7.88 11.49 -12.65
CA ILE A 222 -8.86 11.36 -11.57
C ILE A 222 -10.15 12.10 -11.95
N ALA A 223 -10.06 13.35 -12.40
CA ALA A 223 -11.22 14.14 -12.84
C ALA A 223 -12.02 13.43 -13.94
N LEU A 224 -11.35 12.93 -14.99
CA LEU A 224 -12.00 12.17 -16.06
C LEU A 224 -12.68 10.89 -15.54
N THR A 225 -12.10 10.24 -14.53
CA THR A 225 -12.69 9.03 -13.98
C THR A 225 -13.89 9.34 -13.09
N ILE A 226 -13.85 10.44 -12.32
CA ILE A 226 -14.99 10.96 -11.55
C ILE A 226 -16.17 11.27 -12.48
N GLU A 227 -15.91 12.01 -13.57
CA GLU A 227 -16.91 12.35 -14.59
C GLU A 227 -17.52 11.10 -15.21
N ARG A 228 -16.70 10.12 -15.60
CA ARG A 228 -17.15 8.85 -16.17
C ARG A 228 -18.03 8.05 -15.22
N LEU A 229 -17.74 8.10 -13.92
CA LEU A 229 -18.53 7.42 -12.89
C LEU A 229 -19.78 8.22 -12.49
N GLY A 230 -19.91 9.47 -12.95
CA GLY A 230 -21.02 10.35 -12.61
C GLY A 230 -21.05 10.72 -11.13
N LEU A 231 -19.89 10.77 -10.48
CA LEU A 231 -19.76 11.06 -9.05
C LEU A 231 -19.33 12.52 -8.84
N ASN A 232 -19.67 13.09 -7.68
CA ASN A 232 -18.97 14.25 -7.15
C ASN A 232 -17.85 13.82 -6.17
N TRP A 233 -17.06 14.79 -5.68
CA TRP A 233 -15.94 14.50 -4.78
C TRP A 233 -16.34 13.80 -3.48
N ILE A 234 -17.45 14.22 -2.86
CA ILE A 234 -17.95 13.65 -1.60
C ILE A 234 -18.37 12.18 -1.83
N GLU A 235 -19.07 11.91 -2.93
CA GLU A 235 -19.47 10.55 -3.31
C GLU A 235 -18.25 9.67 -3.63
N LEU A 236 -17.25 10.24 -4.31
CA LEU A 236 -15.98 9.57 -4.58
C LEU A 236 -15.30 9.19 -3.25
N GLU A 237 -15.15 10.13 -2.33
CA GLU A 237 -14.52 9.88 -1.04
C GLU A 237 -15.24 8.77 -0.27
N GLY A 238 -16.58 8.84 -0.20
CA GLY A 238 -17.41 7.80 0.42
C GLY A 238 -17.26 6.42 -0.23
N MET A 239 -17.07 6.37 -1.56
CA MET A 239 -16.76 5.14 -2.28
C MET A 239 -15.35 4.62 -1.98
N LEU A 240 -14.34 5.49 -1.94
CA LEU A 240 -12.95 5.11 -1.67
C LEU A 240 -12.75 4.63 -0.22
N ARG A 241 -13.45 5.24 0.74
CA ARG A 241 -13.54 4.81 2.15
C ARG A 241 -14.04 3.37 2.28
N GLN A 242 -14.87 2.91 1.35
CA GLN A 242 -15.35 1.53 1.36
C GLN A 242 -14.26 0.51 0.98
N ILE A 243 -13.18 0.91 0.28
CA ILE A 243 -12.07 0.00 -0.04
C ILE A 243 -11.05 -0.01 1.12
N ALA A 244 -10.38 1.12 1.34
CA ALA A 244 -9.46 1.33 2.45
C ALA A 244 -9.10 2.82 2.53
N TRP A 245 -9.26 3.42 3.72
CA TRP A 245 -9.00 4.84 3.97
C TRP A 245 -8.51 5.08 5.39
N VAL A 246 -7.61 6.03 5.56
CA VAL A 246 -7.07 6.46 6.86
C VAL A 246 -7.24 7.96 6.94
N ASP A 247 -7.93 8.44 7.98
CA ASP A 247 -8.23 9.88 8.14
C ASP A 247 -6.97 10.73 8.32
N SER A 248 -5.83 10.12 8.68
CA SER A 248 -4.55 10.84 8.74
C SER A 248 -4.07 11.35 7.38
N PHE A 249 -4.72 10.98 6.28
CA PHE A 249 -4.40 11.46 4.92
C PHE A 249 -5.26 12.67 4.50
N GLU A 250 -6.16 13.14 5.36
CA GLU A 250 -7.17 14.17 5.04
C GLU A 250 -6.54 15.44 4.42
N GLY A 251 -5.40 15.91 4.96
CA GLY A 251 -4.75 17.11 4.46
C GLY A 251 -4.24 16.98 3.02
N GLU A 252 -3.78 15.79 2.63
CA GLU A 252 -3.35 15.47 1.28
C GLU A 252 -4.53 15.29 0.33
N PHE A 253 -5.66 14.80 0.84
CA PHE A 253 -6.91 14.68 0.09
C PHE A 253 -7.53 16.04 -0.20
N SER A 254 -7.61 16.96 0.77
CA SER A 254 -8.12 18.31 0.53
C SER A 254 -7.30 19.05 -0.54
N ARG A 255 -5.97 18.89 -0.52
CA ARG A 255 -5.11 19.46 -1.58
C ARG A 255 -5.35 18.84 -2.96
N LEU A 256 -5.72 17.56 -3.00
CA LEU A 256 -6.04 16.88 -4.26
C LEU A 256 -7.40 17.35 -4.78
N GLU A 257 -8.39 17.52 -3.91
CA GLU A 257 -9.71 18.08 -4.22
C GLU A 257 -9.59 19.47 -4.85
N GLU A 258 -8.87 20.38 -4.19
CA GLU A 258 -8.63 21.74 -4.68
C GLU A 258 -8.00 21.73 -6.09
N ALA A 259 -7.05 20.80 -6.32
CA ALA A 259 -6.40 20.66 -7.62
C ALA A 259 -7.34 20.12 -8.70
N VAL A 260 -8.21 19.16 -8.38
CA VAL A 260 -9.21 18.61 -9.30
C VAL A 260 -10.23 19.69 -9.68
N ASN A 261 -10.80 20.38 -8.69
CA ASN A 261 -11.78 21.44 -8.90
C ASN A 261 -11.20 22.60 -9.72
N SER A 262 -9.94 22.95 -9.49
CA SER A 262 -9.25 23.99 -10.27
C SER A 262 -9.09 23.62 -11.76
N GLN A 263 -8.95 22.32 -12.09
CA GLN A 263 -8.90 21.87 -13.48
C GLN A 263 -10.27 21.86 -14.17
N GLU A 264 -11.35 21.58 -13.43
CA GLU A 264 -12.70 21.66 -13.98
C GLU A 264 -13.06 23.09 -14.36
N ILE A 265 -12.74 24.06 -13.50
CA ILE A 265 -12.96 25.49 -13.78
C ILE A 265 -12.20 25.92 -15.04
N ALA A 266 -10.96 25.47 -15.22
CA ALA A 266 -10.14 25.78 -16.39
C ALA A 266 -10.61 25.11 -17.70
N ARG A 267 -11.50 24.11 -17.64
CA ARG A 267 -12.09 23.46 -18.84
C ARG A 267 -13.37 24.12 -19.31
N VAL A 268 -14.05 24.88 -18.44
CA VAL A 268 -15.36 25.49 -18.70
C VAL A 268 -15.24 26.97 -19.13
N GLY A 269 -14.11 27.63 -18.87
CA GLY A 269 -13.78 28.99 -19.33
C GLY A 269 -13.00 29.02 -20.63
#